data_AF-A0A1M7E825-F1
#
_entry.id   AF-A0A1M7E825-F1
#
_cell.length_a   1.000
_cell.length_b   1.000
_cell.length_c   1.000
_cell.angle_alpha   90.00
_cell.angle_beta   90.00
_cell.angle_gamma   90.00
#
_symmetry.space_group_name_H-M   'P 1'
#
loop_
_entity.id
_entity.type
_entity.pdbx_description
1 polymer ?
#
loop_
_entity_poly.entity_id
_entity_poly.type
_entity_poly.pdbx_seq_one_letter_code
_entity_poly.pdbx_strand_id
1 'polypeptide(L)'
;MPSFVRLLAFPILLAFAPSASANPAFETKAVCRTAIAVIMDRDPKLVRATDAPDGVVVLTYARPFDNFVFTYRCRLEGDRVVWADEPGRWRDGAKDAKVSFEVAGTGDRLRIIVSRANRPTVQQLFDRDLNEVP
;
A
#
# COMPACT_ATOMS: atom_id res chain seq x y z
N MET A 1 17.91 67.17 30.43
CA MET A 1 16.91 66.63 29.47
C MET A 1 16.95 65.11 29.57
N PRO A 2 15.93 64.42 30.09
CA PRO A 2 15.94 62.95 30.10
C PRO A 2 15.25 62.41 28.84
N SER A 3 15.91 61.46 28.19
CA SER A 3 15.40 60.68 27.08
C SER A 3 14.38 59.66 27.56
N PHE A 4 13.16 59.70 27.01
CA PHE A 4 12.17 58.64 27.17
C PHE A 4 12.36 57.60 26.06
N VAL A 5 12.90 56.44 26.41
CA VAL A 5 12.88 55.25 25.56
C VAL A 5 11.50 54.61 25.69
N ARG A 6 10.69 54.67 24.62
CA ARG A 6 9.43 53.93 24.52
C ARG A 6 9.73 52.49 24.10
N LEU A 7 9.68 51.55 25.05
CA LEU A 7 9.60 50.13 24.72
C LEU A 7 8.18 49.82 24.21
N LEU A 8 8.06 49.50 22.92
CA LEU A 8 6.87 48.88 22.35
C LEU A 8 7.02 47.36 22.44
N ALA A 9 6.27 46.74 23.35
CA ALA A 9 6.17 45.29 23.42
C ALA A 9 5.26 44.79 22.29
N PHE A 10 5.86 44.19 21.26
CA PHE A 10 5.12 43.46 20.21
C PHE A 10 4.88 42.02 20.67
N PRO A 11 3.62 41.56 20.81
CA PRO A 11 3.36 40.16 21.09
C PRO A 11 3.68 39.35 19.83
N ILE A 12 4.75 38.56 19.88
CA ILE A 12 5.08 37.59 18.83
C ILE A 12 4.08 36.43 18.97
N LEU A 13 3.02 36.48 18.17
CA LEU A 13 2.12 35.35 17.95
C LEU A 13 2.88 34.29 17.16
N LEU A 14 3.45 33.32 17.87
CA LEU A 14 4.07 32.14 17.28
C LEU A 14 2.96 31.24 16.71
N ALA A 15 2.62 31.42 15.45
CA ALA A 15 1.69 30.55 14.74
C ALA A 15 2.35 29.16 14.56
N PHE A 16 1.91 28.18 15.36
CA PHE A 16 2.23 26.78 15.13
C PHE A 16 1.44 26.31 13.91
N ALA A 17 2.06 26.35 12.73
CA ALA A 17 1.53 25.66 11.57
C ALA A 17 1.71 24.15 11.80
N PRO A 18 0.65 23.32 11.74
CA PRO A 18 0.82 21.88 11.77
C PRO A 18 1.59 21.47 10.52
N SER A 19 2.77 20.88 10.68
CA SER A 19 3.46 20.18 9.61
C SER A 19 2.55 19.03 9.17
N ALA A 20 1.89 19.17 8.03
CA ALA A 20 1.24 18.04 7.38
C ALA A 20 2.35 17.05 7.01
N SER A 21 2.59 16.07 7.87
CA SER A 21 3.42 14.92 7.54
C SER A 21 2.65 14.14 6.47
N ALA A 22 2.90 14.48 5.20
CA ALA A 22 2.49 13.66 4.07
C ALA A 22 3.28 12.36 4.20
N ASN A 23 2.71 11.41 4.95
CA ASN A 23 3.30 10.11 5.07
C ASN A 23 3.41 9.52 3.65
N PRO A 24 4.58 9.01 3.21
CA PRO A 24 4.73 8.58 1.83
C PRO A 24 3.71 7.47 1.56
N ALA A 25 2.86 7.68 0.56
CA ALA A 25 1.96 6.65 0.09
C ALA A 25 2.78 5.42 -0.30
N PHE A 26 2.33 4.23 0.08
CA PHE A 26 2.97 2.99 -0.34
C PHE A 26 3.04 2.92 -1.87
N GLU A 27 4.17 2.48 -2.41
CA GLU A 27 4.29 2.25 -3.85
C GLU A 27 3.28 1.20 -4.33
N THR A 28 2.77 1.38 -5.54
CA THR A 28 1.84 0.44 -6.18
C THR A 28 2.38 -0.99 -6.17
N LYS A 29 3.68 -1.18 -6.44
CA LYS A 29 4.34 -2.50 -6.36
C LYS A 29 4.27 -3.12 -4.97
N ALA A 30 4.49 -2.34 -3.92
CA ALA A 30 4.42 -2.83 -2.54
C ALA A 30 3.00 -3.29 -2.23
N VAL A 31 2.01 -2.46 -2.53
CA VAL A 31 0.59 -2.80 -2.34
C VAL A 31 0.20 -4.06 -3.11
N CYS A 32 0.53 -4.11 -4.40
CA CYS A 32 0.24 -5.26 -5.25
C CYS A 32 0.89 -6.55 -4.76
N ARG A 33 2.16 -6.48 -4.33
CA ARG A 33 2.92 -7.62 -3.82
C ARG A 33 2.27 -8.19 -2.56
N THR A 34 2.01 -7.32 -1.58
CA THR A 34 1.38 -7.72 -0.32
C THR A 34 -0.02 -8.27 -0.57
N ALA A 35 -0.80 -7.65 -1.46
CA ALA A 35 -2.13 -8.11 -1.79
C ALA A 35 -2.14 -9.52 -2.41
N ILE A 36 -1.32 -9.77 -3.44
CA ILE A 36 -1.21 -11.12 -4.03
C ILE A 36 -0.73 -12.14 -3.01
N ALA A 37 0.23 -11.78 -2.17
CA ALA A 37 0.73 -12.65 -1.11
C ALA A 37 -0.38 -13.07 -0.15
N VAL A 38 -1.22 -12.14 0.32
CA VAL A 38 -2.39 -12.44 1.16
C VAL A 38 -3.41 -13.33 0.45
N ILE A 39 -3.69 -13.05 -0.83
CA ILE A 39 -4.68 -13.83 -1.60
C ILE A 39 -4.19 -15.28 -1.78
N MET A 40 -2.89 -15.46 -2.02
CA MET A 40 -2.24 -16.77 -2.21
C MET A 40 -1.83 -17.44 -0.90
N ASP A 41 -2.02 -16.78 0.25
CA ASP A 41 -1.57 -17.24 1.57
C ASP A 41 -0.06 -17.52 1.62
N ARG A 42 0.75 -16.55 1.20
CA ARG A 42 2.21 -16.61 1.10
C ARG A 42 2.85 -15.40 1.76
N ASP A 43 4.14 -15.54 2.09
CA ASP A 43 4.97 -14.41 2.53
C ASP A 43 5.19 -13.42 1.36
N PRO A 44 4.90 -12.12 1.53
CA PRO A 44 5.16 -11.09 0.52
C PRO A 44 6.59 -11.09 -0.05
N LYS A 45 7.59 -11.49 0.74
CA LYS A 45 9.00 -11.55 0.33
C LYS A 45 9.27 -12.60 -0.75
N LEU A 46 8.39 -13.59 -0.89
CA LEU A 46 8.48 -14.62 -1.94
C LEU A 46 7.89 -14.16 -3.28
N VAL A 47 7.19 -13.03 -3.30
CA VAL A 47 6.56 -12.48 -4.49
C VAL A 47 7.43 -11.36 -5.05
N ARG A 48 7.92 -11.53 -6.28
CA ARG A 48 8.63 -10.47 -7.00
C ARG A 48 7.61 -9.57 -7.67
N ALA A 49 7.86 -8.26 -7.68
CA ALA A 49 6.99 -7.27 -8.30
C ALA A 49 7.82 -6.32 -9.19
N THR A 50 7.41 -6.17 -10.44
CA THR A 50 8.06 -5.31 -11.43
C THR A 50 7.02 -4.39 -12.05
N ASP A 51 7.38 -3.12 -12.27
CA ASP A 51 6.51 -2.19 -12.98
C ASP A 51 6.35 -2.61 -14.44
N ALA A 52 5.17 -2.36 -14.98
CA ALA A 52 4.82 -2.51 -16.38
C ALA A 52 4.07 -1.24 -16.85
N PRO A 53 3.82 -1.08 -18.16
CA PRO A 53 3.08 0.07 -18.68
C PRO A 53 1.69 0.23 -18.05
N ASP A 54 1.13 1.44 -18.19
CA ASP A 54 -0.24 1.77 -17.78
C ASP A 54 -0.56 1.56 -16.30
N GLY A 55 0.46 1.72 -15.43
CA GLY A 55 0.30 1.57 -13.98
C GLY A 55 0.06 0.13 -13.52
N VAL A 56 0.32 -0.84 -14.39
CA VAL A 56 0.26 -2.26 -14.08
C VAL A 56 1.56 -2.70 -13.40
N VAL A 57 1.43 -3.59 -12.43
CA VAL A 57 2.53 -4.31 -11.79
C VAL A 57 2.41 -5.78 -12.19
N VAL A 58 3.51 -6.34 -12.71
CA VAL A 58 3.64 -7.77 -12.95
C VAL A 58 4.26 -8.42 -11.72
N LEU A 59 3.64 -9.51 -11.27
CA LEU A 59 4.11 -10.26 -10.11
C LEU A 59 4.46 -11.68 -10.48
N THR A 60 5.53 -12.20 -9.89
CA THR A 60 5.91 -13.61 -10.06
C THR A 60 6.16 -14.28 -8.72
N TYR A 61 5.69 -15.52 -8.59
CA TYR A 61 5.93 -16.38 -7.44
C TYR A 61 6.45 -17.74 -7.92
N ALA A 62 7.67 -18.08 -7.56
CA ALA A 62 8.24 -19.40 -7.80
C ALA A 62 7.92 -20.30 -6.60
N ARG A 63 7.13 -21.35 -6.83
CA ARG A 63 6.71 -22.26 -5.76
C ARG A 63 7.88 -23.16 -5.34
N PRO A 64 8.25 -23.22 -4.04
CA PRO A 64 9.51 -23.83 -3.62
C PRO A 64 9.69 -25.32 -3.93
N PHE A 65 8.62 -26.11 -3.99
CA PHE A 65 8.74 -27.58 -4.06
C PHE A 65 8.84 -28.13 -5.49
N ASP A 66 8.41 -27.37 -6.50
CA ASP A 66 8.45 -27.80 -7.90
C ASP A 66 8.93 -26.71 -8.86
N ASN A 67 9.32 -25.54 -8.34
CA ASN A 67 9.77 -24.37 -9.09
C ASN A 67 8.76 -23.88 -10.14
N PHE A 68 7.48 -24.28 -10.03
CA PHE A 68 6.46 -23.77 -10.93
C PHE A 68 6.27 -22.27 -10.67
N VAL A 69 6.32 -21.48 -11.73
CA VAL A 69 6.23 -20.01 -11.65
C VAL A 69 4.81 -19.57 -11.97
N PHE A 70 4.16 -18.96 -10.99
CA PHE A 70 2.92 -18.25 -11.19
C PHE A 70 3.20 -16.80 -11.56
N THR A 71 2.48 -16.29 -12.56
CA THR A 71 2.56 -14.89 -12.98
C THR A 71 1.20 -14.24 -12.81
N TYR A 72 1.20 -13.04 -12.25
CA TYR A 72 0.00 -12.25 -12.01
C TYR A 72 0.19 -10.83 -12.55
N ARG A 73 -0.93 -10.16 -12.78
CA ARG A 73 -0.97 -8.72 -13.01
C ARG A 73 -1.80 -8.05 -11.93
N CYS A 74 -1.41 -6.85 -11.56
CA CYS A 74 -2.08 -6.04 -10.56
C CYS A 74 -2.09 -4.57 -10.96
N ARG A 75 -3.15 -3.85 -10.62
CA ARG A 75 -3.21 -2.38 -10.68
C ARG A 75 -4.04 -1.86 -9.53
N LEU A 76 -3.89 -0.57 -9.23
CA LEU A 76 -4.71 0.11 -8.23
C LEU A 76 -5.80 0.95 -8.89
N GLU A 77 -7.01 0.88 -8.34
CA GLU A 77 -8.15 1.70 -8.69
C GLU A 77 -8.65 2.37 -7.40
N GLY A 78 -8.09 3.53 -7.05
CA GLY A 78 -8.30 4.13 -5.74
C GLY A 78 -7.67 3.29 -4.62
N ASP A 79 -8.48 2.85 -3.66
CA ASP A 79 -8.11 1.95 -2.56
C ASP A 79 -8.29 0.46 -2.92
N ARG A 80 -8.75 0.16 -4.14
CA ARG A 80 -8.99 -1.19 -4.63
C ARG A 80 -7.77 -1.75 -5.33
N VAL A 81 -7.44 -3.01 -5.03
CA VAL A 81 -6.48 -3.82 -5.77
C VAL A 81 -7.23 -4.66 -6.79
N VAL A 82 -6.98 -4.40 -8.09
CA VAL A 82 -7.52 -5.22 -9.18
C VAL A 82 -6.41 -6.11 -9.72
N TRP A 83 -6.65 -7.41 -9.81
CA TRP A 83 -5.62 -8.38 -10.16
C TRP A 83 -6.11 -9.49 -11.09
N ALA A 84 -5.18 -10.15 -11.77
CA ALA A 84 -5.41 -11.24 -12.70
C ALA A 84 -4.28 -12.27 -12.60
N ASP A 85 -4.57 -13.53 -12.94
CA ASP A 85 -3.51 -14.45 -13.37
C ASP A 85 -3.06 -14.05 -14.79
N GLU A 86 -1.88 -14.47 -15.22
CA GLU A 86 -1.45 -14.38 -16.62
C GLU A 86 -1.56 -15.77 -17.29
N PRO A 87 -2.31 -15.93 -18.40
CA PRO A 87 -3.05 -14.96 -19.22
C PRO A 87 -4.57 -14.90 -18.88
N GLY A 88 -4.94 -14.71 -17.62
CA GLY A 88 -6.33 -14.69 -17.15
C GLY A 88 -7.04 -13.33 -17.26
N ARG A 89 -8.35 -13.33 -17.00
CA ARG A 89 -9.15 -12.10 -16.90
C ARG A 89 -8.83 -11.31 -15.62
N TRP A 90 -9.06 -10.01 -15.66
CA TRP A 90 -9.10 -9.18 -14.46
C TRP A 90 -10.25 -9.62 -13.53
N ARG A 91 -10.00 -9.60 -12.22
CA ARG A 91 -10.98 -9.88 -11.16
C ARG A 91 -11.66 -8.60 -10.71
N ASP A 92 -12.32 -7.93 -11.65
CA ASP A 92 -13.05 -6.68 -11.42
C ASP A 92 -14.56 -6.85 -11.26
N GLY A 93 -15.09 -8.04 -11.59
CA GLY A 93 -16.51 -8.34 -11.63
C GLY A 93 -17.24 -8.34 -10.28
N ALA A 94 -18.57 -8.43 -10.34
CA ALA A 94 -19.45 -8.41 -9.16
C ALA A 94 -19.30 -9.66 -8.29
N LYS A 95 -18.97 -10.81 -8.89
CA LYS A 95 -18.76 -12.09 -8.19
C LYS A 95 -17.31 -12.33 -7.77
N ASP A 96 -16.39 -11.49 -8.22
CA ASP A 96 -14.98 -11.60 -7.86
C ASP A 96 -14.74 -11.09 -6.44
N ALA A 97 -13.71 -11.63 -5.80
CA ALA A 97 -13.27 -11.16 -4.50
C ALA A 97 -12.94 -9.66 -4.56
N LYS A 98 -13.40 -8.89 -3.58
CA LYS A 98 -12.99 -7.50 -3.43
C LYS A 98 -11.74 -7.45 -2.58
N VAL A 99 -10.71 -6.81 -3.10
CA VAL A 99 -9.43 -6.63 -2.42
C VAL A 99 -9.21 -5.13 -2.29
N SER A 100 -9.05 -4.65 -1.07
CA SER A 100 -8.73 -3.25 -0.78
C SER A 100 -7.51 -3.17 0.12
N PHE A 101 -6.90 -1.99 0.16
CA PHE A 101 -5.78 -1.70 1.04
C PHE A 101 -6.01 -0.41 1.80
N GLU A 102 -5.43 -0.33 3.00
CA GLU A 102 -5.47 0.86 3.83
C GLU A 102 -4.07 1.11 4.39
N VAL A 103 -3.66 2.37 4.38
CA VAL A 103 -2.46 2.82 5.10
C VAL A 103 -2.88 3.06 6.55
N ALA A 104 -2.23 2.35 7.48
CA ALA A 104 -2.61 2.30 8.88
C ALA A 104 -1.49 2.80 9.81
N GLY A 105 -1.83 3.07 11.07
CA GLY A 105 -0.90 3.58 12.07
C GLY A 105 -0.53 5.04 11.82
N THR A 106 0.76 5.35 11.93
CA THR A 106 1.33 6.63 11.49
C THR A 106 1.62 6.63 9.99
N GLY A 107 1.18 5.58 9.29
CA GLY A 107 1.28 5.31 7.86
C GLY A 107 2.50 4.47 7.46
N ASP A 108 3.14 3.87 8.44
CA ASP A 108 4.20 2.87 8.31
C ASP A 108 3.69 1.45 8.07
N ARG A 109 2.36 1.25 8.09
CA ARG A 109 1.74 -0.07 7.95
C ARG A 109 0.74 -0.13 6.83
N LEU A 110 0.73 -1.26 6.14
CA LEU A 110 -0.19 -1.59 5.07
C LEU A 110 -1.15 -2.67 5.55
N ARG A 111 -2.45 -2.37 5.56
CA ARG A 111 -3.51 -3.35 5.80
C ARG A 111 -4.07 -3.82 4.46
N ILE A 112 -4.15 -5.12 4.25
CA ILE A 112 -4.84 -5.74 3.11
C ILE A 112 -6.14 -6.36 3.61
N ILE A 113 -7.24 -6.08 2.92
CA ILE A 113 -8.57 -6.57 3.23
C ILE A 113 -9.09 -7.35 2.02
N VAL A 114 -9.48 -8.61 2.23
CA VAL A 114 -10.03 -9.48 1.18
C VAL A 114 -11.43 -9.92 1.59
N SER A 115 -12.43 -9.51 0.81
CA SER A 115 -13.82 -9.90 0.96
C SER A 115 -14.26 -10.82 -0.17
N ARG A 116 -14.91 -11.94 0.17
CA ARG A 116 -15.42 -12.95 -0.76
C ARG A 116 -16.85 -13.30 -0.38
N ALA A 117 -17.71 -13.50 -1.38
CA ALA A 117 -19.07 -13.95 -1.14
C ALA A 117 -19.06 -15.24 -0.29
N ASN A 118 -19.88 -15.28 0.76
CA ASN A 118 -20.06 -16.43 1.65
C ASN A 118 -18.78 -16.90 2.38
N ARG A 119 -17.76 -16.03 2.53
CA ARG A 119 -16.56 -16.33 3.33
C ARG A 119 -16.31 -15.19 4.31
N PRO A 120 -15.68 -15.48 5.47
CA PRO A 120 -15.19 -14.45 6.36
C PRO A 120 -14.23 -13.50 5.61
N THR A 121 -14.30 -12.22 5.94
CA THR A 121 -13.33 -11.24 5.47
C THR A 121 -11.97 -11.54 6.09
N VAL A 122 -10.92 -11.58 5.27
CA VAL A 122 -9.54 -11.71 5.72
C VAL A 122 -8.94 -10.32 5.82
N GLN A 123 -8.29 -10.02 6.93
CA GLN A 123 -7.53 -8.79 7.11
C GLN A 123 -6.14 -9.13 7.65
N GLN A 124 -5.10 -8.56 7.04
CA GLN A 124 -3.73 -8.73 7.50
C GLN A 124 -3.00 -7.38 7.46
N LEU A 125 -2.13 -7.15 8.44
CA LEU A 125 -1.39 -5.91 8.63
C LEU A 125 0.10 -6.19 8.47
N PHE A 126 0.79 -5.34 7.70
CA PHE A 126 2.20 -5.50 7.35
C PHE A 126 2.96 -4.21 7.63
N ASP A 127 4.15 -4.33 8.22
CA ASP A 127 5.06 -3.20 8.39
C ASP A 127 5.79 -2.89 7.07
N ARG A 128 6.11 -1.62 6.83
CA ARG A 128 6.76 -1.15 5.60
C ARG A 128 8.07 -1.89 5.32
N ASP A 129 8.85 -2.15 6.35
CA ASP A 129 10.20 -2.73 6.25
C ASP A 129 10.20 -4.20 5.80
N LEU A 130 9.04 -4.87 5.84
CA LEU A 130 8.89 -6.23 5.31
C LEU A 130 8.71 -6.26 3.79
N ASN A 131 8.49 -5.11 3.16
CA ASN A 131 8.28 -4.94 1.72
C ASN A 131 9.50 -4.34 0.99
N GLU A 132 10.64 -4.12 1.65
CA GLU A 132 11.89 -3.82 0.97
C GLU A 132 12.57 -5.14 0.59
N VAL A 133 12.49 -5.49 -0.70
CA VAL A 133 13.35 -6.54 -1.27
C VAL A 133 14.67 -5.85 -1.62
N PRO A 134 15.84 -6.31 -1.13
CA PRO A 134 17.14 -5.76 -1.51
C PRO A 134 17.39 -5.77 -3.02
#